data_AF-J0S6J4-F1
#
_entry.id   AF-J0S6J4-F1
#
_cell.length_a   1.000
_cell.length_b   1.000
_cell.length_c   1.000
_cell.angle_alpha   90.00
_cell.angle_beta   90.00
_cell.angle_gamma   90.00
#
_symmetry.space_group_name_H-M   'P 1'
#
loop_
_entity.id
_entity.type
_entity.pdbx_description
1 polymer ?
#
loop_
_entity_poly.entity_id
_entity_poly.type
_entity_poly.pdbx_seq_one_letter_code
_entity_poly.pdbx_strand_id
1 'polypeptide(L)' 'MSATKRVPVSEEVWSDLSTLKGPGQTYDDLLARMIEQEKKRRFIEDMDRIEEDGDFVELDVGAQSSD' A
#
# COMPACT_ATOMS: atom_id res chain seq x y z
N MET A 1 2.90 9.51 21.36
CA MET A 1 3.99 10.42 20.95
C MET A 1 3.91 10.54 19.42
N SER A 2 3.22 11.54 18.88
CA SER A 2 3.13 11.70 17.43
C SER A 2 4.43 12.33 16.91
N ALA A 3 5.25 11.55 16.23
CA ALA A 3 6.45 12.07 15.58
C ALA A 3 6.03 12.96 14.40
N THR A 4 6.05 14.28 14.58
CA THR A 4 5.66 15.25 13.53
C THR A 4 6.82 15.46 12.54
N LYS A 5 6.99 14.55 11.59
CA LYS A 5 7.84 14.78 10.42
C LYS A 5 7.07 15.66 9.42
N ARG A 6 7.77 16.58 8.73
CA ARG A 6 7.17 17.46 7.70
C ARG A 6 7.63 17.01 6.32
N VAL A 7 6.69 16.94 5.39
CA VAL A 7 6.97 16.70 3.97
C VAL A 7 6.67 18.00 3.22
N PRO A 8 7.68 18.74 2.75
CA PRO A 8 7.45 19.91 1.90
C PRO A 8 6.92 19.44 0.55
N VAL A 9 5.90 20.13 0.05
CA VAL A 9 5.28 19.90 -1.26
C VAL A 9 5.11 21.24 -1.97
N SER A 10 4.88 21.23 -3.29
CA SER A 10 4.49 22.44 -4.01
C SER A 10 3.09 22.91 -3.59
N GLU A 11 2.77 24.17 -3.85
CA GLU A 11 1.44 24.73 -3.58
C GLU A 11 0.34 23.99 -4.35
N GLU A 12 0.63 23.61 -5.60
CA GLU A 12 -0.27 22.82 -6.44
C GLU A 12 -0.61 21.47 -5.79
N VAL A 13 0.40 20.69 -5.40
CA VAL A 13 0.21 19.40 -4.72
C VAL A 13 -0.53 19.58 -3.40
N TRP A 14 -0.24 20.65 -2.65
CA TRP A 14 -0.95 20.95 -1.42
C TRP A 14 -2.44 21.23 -1.66
N SER A 15 -2.77 22.00 -2.70
CA SER A 15 -4.14 22.30 -3.11
C SER A 15 -4.90 21.02 -3.49
N ASP A 16 -4.27 20.14 -4.27
CA ASP A 16 -4.86 18.88 -4.67
C ASP A 16 -5.12 17.96 -3.46
N LEU A 17 -4.13 17.83 -2.56
CA LEU A 17 -4.30 17.08 -1.31
C LEU A 17 -5.43 17.64 -0.45
N SER A 18 -5.58 18.97 -0.41
CA SER A 18 -6.65 19.62 0.34
C SER A 18 -8.05 19.29 -0.21
N THR A 19 -8.16 19.16 -1.53
CA THR A 19 -9.40 18.80 -2.22
C THR A 19 -9.79 17.32 -1.99
N LEU A 20 -8.79 16.45 -1.83
CA LEU A 20 -8.99 15.02 -1.56
C LEU A 20 -9.33 14.71 -0.09
N LYS A 21 -9.14 15.66 0.82
CA LYS A 21 -9.32 15.48 2.25
C LYS A 21 -10.80 15.55 2.64
N GLY A 22 -11.28 14.54 3.35
CA GLY A 22 -12.66 14.49 3.84
C GLY A 22 -12.94 15.43 5.03
N PRO A 23 -14.23 15.66 5.36
CA PRO A 23 -14.64 16.41 6.55
C PRO A 23 -14.06 15.79 7.83
N GLY A 24 -13.42 16.59 8.68
CA GLY A 24 -12.82 16.14 9.95
C GLY A 24 -11.57 15.26 9.83
N GLN A 25 -11.20 14.81 8.64
CA GLN A 25 -10.01 14.00 8.39
C GLN A 25 -8.73 14.84 8.56
N THR A 26 -7.61 14.25 8.98
CA THR A 26 -6.28 14.90 8.96
C THR A 26 -5.50 14.55 7.69
N TYR A 27 -4.43 15.28 7.39
CA TYR A 27 -3.53 14.90 6.29
C TYR A 27 -2.81 13.57 6.57
N ASP A 28 -2.50 13.26 7.84
CA ASP A 28 -1.96 11.95 8.22
C ASP A 28 -2.92 10.82 7.84
N ASP A 29 -4.22 10.98 8.13
CA ASP A 29 -5.23 9.97 7.77
C ASP A 29 -5.36 9.81 6.26
N LEU A 30 -5.33 10.92 5.51
CA LEU A 30 -5.40 10.90 4.05
C LEU A 30 -4.19 10.18 3.46
N LEU A 31 -2.97 10.55 3.89
CA LEU A 31 -1.73 9.96 3.42
C LEU A 31 -1.63 8.49 3.81
N ALA A 32 -2.06 8.10 5.01
CA ALA A 32 -2.11 6.70 5.43
C ALA A 32 -3.00 5.86 4.50
N ARG A 33 -4.18 6.37 4.14
CA ARG A 33 -5.08 5.71 3.18
C ARG A 33 -4.44 5.58 1.80
N MET A 34 -3.79 6.63 1.31
CA MET A 34 -3.12 6.61 0.00
C MET A 34 -1.95 5.62 -0.04
N ILE A 35 -1.16 5.55 1.04
CA ILE A 35 -0.07 4.58 1.19
C ILE A 35 -0.63 3.14 1.12
N GLU A 36 -1.73 2.87 1.80
CA GLU A 36 -2.36 1.55 1.77
C GLU A 36 -2.86 1.17 0.38
N GLN A 37 -3.46 2.11 -0.36
CA GLN A 37 -3.88 1.90 -1.74
C GLN A 37 -2.69 1.60 -2.66
N GLU A 38 -1.60 2.35 -2.53
CA GLU A 38 -0.38 2.16 -3.33
C GLU A 38 0.28 0.81 -3.04
N LYS A 39 0.34 0.37 -1.78
CA LYS A 39 0.84 -0.96 -1.43
C LYS A 39 0.02 -2.07 -2.08
N LYS A 40 -1.31 -1.97 -2.04
CA LYS A 40 -2.19 -2.95 -2.68
C LYS A 40 -2.01 -2.99 -4.19
N ARG A 41 -1.90 -1.83 -4.82
CA ARG A 41 -1.62 -1.73 -6.27
C ARG A 41 -0.32 -2.43 -6.64
N ARG A 42 0.78 -2.11 -5.95
CA ARG A 42 2.08 -2.75 -6.19
C ARG A 42 2.05 -4.25 -5.94
N PHE A 43 1.36 -4.69 -4.89
CA PHE A 43 1.23 -6.11 -4.58
C PHE A 43 0.54 -6.87 -5.73
N ILE A 44 -0.53 -6.33 -6.29
CA ILE A 44 -1.20 -6.92 -7.44
C ILE A 44 -0.28 -6.93 -8.66
N GLU A 45 0.37 -5.80 -8.97
CA GLU A 45 1.31 -5.71 -10.10
C GLU A 45 2.48 -6.68 -9.98
N ASP A 46 2.99 -6.90 -8.77
CA ASP A 46 4.05 -7.87 -8.52
C ASP A 46 3.54 -9.31 -8.65
N MET A 47 2.30 -9.61 -8.23
CA MET A 47 1.69 -10.92 -8.39
C MET A 47 1.45 -11.24 -9.87
N ASP A 48 0.92 -10.29 -10.64
CA ASP A 48 0.70 -10.43 -12.07
C ASP A 48 2.03 -10.69 -12.80
N ARG A 49 3.10 -9.96 -12.45
CA ARG A 49 4.45 -10.20 -12.99
C ARG A 49 4.95 -11.60 -12.66
N ILE A 50 4.75 -12.06 -11.43
CA ILE A 50 5.18 -13.41 -11.02
C ILE A 50 4.38 -14.48 -11.77
N GLU A 51 3.09 -14.26 -12.03
CA GLU A 51 2.27 -15.18 -12.84
C GLU A 51 2.75 -15.26 -14.30
N GLU A 52 3.11 -14.13 -14.90
CA GLU A 52 3.57 -14.08 -16.30
C GLU A 52 4.98 -14.66 -16.49
N ASP A 53 5.91 -14.34 -15.58
CA ASP A 53 7.34 -14.65 -15.73
C ASP A 53 7.83 -15.81 -14.84
N GLY A 54 6.99 -16.30 -13.93
CA GLY A 54 7.38 -17.21 -12.86
C GLY A 54 7.52 -18.66 -13.29
N ASP A 55 8.59 -19.31 -12.81
CA ASP A 55 8.73 -20.76 -12.85
C ASP A 55 8.20 -21.34 -11.53
N PHE A 56 6.97 -21.85 -11.57
CA PHE A 56 6.27 -22.34 -10.38
C PHE A 56 6.63 -23.80 -10.09
N VAL A 57 7.06 -24.07 -8.85
CA VAL A 57 7.29 -25.43 -8.37
C VAL A 57 6.13 -25.89 -7.50
N GLU A 58 5.80 -27.18 -7.58
CA GLU A 58 4.76 -27.78 -6.75
C GLU A 58 5.16 -27.71 -5.26
N LEU A 59 4.27 -27.16 -4.43
CA LEU A 59 4.45 -27.16 -2.98
C LEU A 59 4.10 -28.55 -2.44
N ASP A 60 5.12 -29.33 -2.10
CA ASP A 60 4.95 -30.59 -1.35
C ASP A 60 4.58 -30.27 0.10
N VAL A 61 3.27 -30.07 0.33
CA VAL A 61 2.71 -29.96 1.68
C VAL A 61 2.55 -31.37 2.22
N GLY A 62 3.67 -31.97 2.65
CA GLY A 62 3.68 -33.25 3.32
C GLY A 62 2.66 -33.23 4.47
N ALA A 63 1.60 -34.03 4.32
CA ALA A 63 0.55 -34.18 5.30
C ALA A 63 1.18 -34.55 6.65
N GLN A 64 1.31 -33.57 7.54
CA GLN A 64 1.52 -33.85 8.96
C GLN A 64 0.18 -34.29 9.55
N SER A 65 -0.28 -35.49 9.19
CA SER A 65 -1.10 -36.28 10.09
C SER A 65 -0.19 -36.77 11.20
N SER A 66 -0.09 -35.99 12.29
CA SER A 66 0.44 -36.48 13.55
C SER A 66 -0.70 -37.13 14.32
N ASP A 67 -0.52 -38.43 14.59
CA ASP A 67 -1.24 -39.37 15.49
C ASP A 67 -2.51 -38.88 16.22
#